data_AF-A0A432CN62-F1
#
_entry.id   AF-A0A432CN62-F1
#
_cell.length_a   1.000
_cell.length_b   1.000
_cell.length_c   1.000
_cell.angle_alpha   90.00
_cell.angle_beta   90.00
_cell.angle_gamma   90.00
#
_symmetry.space_group_name_H-M   'P 1'
#
loop_
_entity.id
_entity.type
_entity.pdbx_description
1 polymer ?
#
loop_
_entity_poly.entity_id
_entity_poly.type
_entity_poly.pdbx_seq_one_letter_code
_entity_poly.pdbx_strand_id
1 'polypeptide(L)'
;MTFIPATFHFKKRYIVYSLIFLYIVMCQSCMTMRFSNKETSKFFAPSKIEFQDKTIAFEGYKIHYVETGNAQNPTLFFVHGSPGSWNAFKEYLKDTLLLKKYRMIAIDRPGFGYSDFGDAQNLRVQSQRISEFIKKITCDVTIIHGTKDVLVPYSNVAFMQKKFTNAKSIDSITIKKANHFIPWSHYEIIRNVLLNMQ
;
A
#
# COMPACT_ATOMS: atom_id res chain seq x y z
N MET A 1 17.40 65.93 22.29
CA MET A 1 17.26 64.49 21.99
C MET A 1 17.32 64.31 20.49
N THR A 2 18.43 63.79 19.97
CA THR A 2 18.62 63.50 18.54
C THR A 2 18.18 62.06 18.26
N PHE A 3 17.14 61.88 17.43
CA PHE A 3 16.70 60.57 16.96
C PHE A 3 17.62 60.11 15.83
N ILE A 4 18.33 59.00 16.04
CA ILE A 4 19.08 58.30 14.99
C ILE A 4 18.15 57.25 14.38
N PRO A 5 17.82 57.31 13.08
CA PRO A 5 16.97 56.29 12.47
C PRO A 5 17.79 55.00 12.28
N ALA A 6 17.28 53.88 12.79
CA ALA A 6 17.89 52.58 12.57
C ALA A 6 17.74 52.19 11.09
N THR A 7 18.86 52.04 10.38
CA THR A 7 18.87 51.53 9.00
C THR A 7 18.69 50.01 9.02
N PHE A 8 17.53 49.54 8.59
CA PHE A 8 17.25 48.12 8.48
C PHE A 8 17.98 47.52 7.28
N HIS A 9 19.16 46.94 7.52
CA HIS A 9 19.89 46.19 6.49
C HIS A 9 19.32 44.77 6.36
N PHE A 10 18.43 44.58 5.38
CA PHE A 10 17.90 43.27 5.03
C PHE A 10 19.00 42.38 4.45
N LYS A 11 19.52 41.46 5.26
CA LYS A 11 20.59 40.54 4.86
C LYS A 11 20.03 39.47 3.92
N LYS A 12 20.64 39.27 2.75
CA LYS A 12 20.27 38.22 1.76
C LYS A 12 20.09 36.81 2.38
N ARG A 13 20.75 36.52 3.51
CA ARG A 13 20.58 35.27 4.28
C ARG A 13 19.14 35.03 4.74
N TYR A 14 18.37 36.09 5.03
CA TYR A 14 16.97 35.95 5.44
C TYR A 14 16.09 35.48 4.29
N ILE A 15 16.39 35.87 3.04
CA ILE A 15 15.72 35.32 1.85
C ILE A 15 15.96 33.82 1.74
N VAL A 16 17.21 33.37 1.93
CA VAL A 16 17.56 31.95 1.89
C VAL A 16 16.85 31.16 2.99
N TYR A 17 16.82 31.68 4.22
CA TYR A 17 16.08 31.03 5.32
C TYR A 17 14.57 30.99 5.06
N SER A 18 13.99 32.06 4.53
CA SER A 18 12.57 32.09 4.14
C SER A 18 12.27 31.09 3.01
N LEU A 19 13.15 30.94 2.03
CA LEU A 19 13.00 29.96 0.95
C LEU A 19 13.13 28.51 1.45
N ILE A 20 14.09 28.23 2.35
CA ILE A 20 14.24 26.91 2.97
C ILE A 20 13.03 26.59 3.86
N PHE A 21 12.57 27.55 4.66
CA PHE A 21 11.38 27.39 5.49
C PHE A 21 10.13 27.14 4.65
N LEU A 22 9.92 27.94 3.59
CA LEU A 22 8.83 27.74 2.64
C LEU A 22 8.91 26.38 1.96
N TYR A 23 10.11 25.93 1.57
CA TYR A 23 10.33 24.61 0.99
C TYR A 23 9.96 23.48 1.97
N ILE A 24 10.38 23.57 3.23
CA ILE A 24 10.05 22.57 4.26
C ILE A 24 8.54 22.50 4.51
N VAL A 25 7.86 23.65 4.56
CA VAL A 25 6.39 23.73 4.72
C VAL A 25 5.68 23.12 3.51
N MET A 26 6.11 23.44 2.29
CA MET A 26 5.51 22.93 1.06
C MET A 26 5.80 21.44 0.84
N CYS A 27 6.91 20.91 1.36
CA CYS A 27 7.30 19.51 1.23
C CYS A 27 6.45 18.55 2.08
N GLN A 28 5.69 19.05 3.07
CA GLN A 28 4.81 18.21 3.90
C GLN A 28 3.68 17.54 3.08
N SER A 29 3.18 18.19 2.03
CA SER A 29 2.07 17.66 1.21
C SER A 29 2.46 16.49 0.31
N CYS A 30 3.74 16.36 -0.06
CA CYS A 30 4.24 15.29 -0.93
C CYS A 30 4.45 13.94 -0.23
N MET A 31 4.40 13.88 1.11
CA MET A 31 4.70 12.65 1.86
C MET A 31 3.47 11.78 2.16
N THR A 32 2.27 12.14 1.70
CA THR A 32 1.03 11.44 2.08
C THR A 32 0.81 10.10 1.36
N MET A 33 1.60 9.79 0.31
CA MET A 33 1.51 8.55 -0.47
C MET A 33 0.08 8.23 -0.96
N ARG A 34 -0.70 9.27 -1.25
CA ARG A 34 -2.10 9.19 -1.71
C ARG A 34 -2.18 9.15 -3.23
N PHE A 35 -3.25 8.55 -3.73
CA PHE A 35 -3.61 8.55 -5.14
C PHE A 35 -5.00 9.16 -5.29
N SER A 36 -5.06 10.40 -5.76
CA SER A 36 -6.29 11.19 -5.76
C SER A 36 -7.33 10.67 -6.75
N ASN A 37 -8.61 10.97 -6.52
CA ASN A 37 -9.69 10.58 -7.43
C ASN A 37 -9.44 11.03 -8.89
N LYS A 38 -8.79 12.18 -9.08
CA LYS A 38 -8.39 12.67 -10.42
C LYS A 38 -7.34 11.74 -11.06
N GLU A 39 -6.37 11.28 -10.28
CA GLU A 39 -5.37 10.32 -10.72
C GLU A 39 -5.99 8.94 -10.97
N THR A 40 -6.92 8.49 -10.11
CA THR A 40 -7.72 7.26 -10.28
C THR A 40 -8.44 7.27 -11.62
N SER A 41 -9.25 8.30 -11.88
CA SER A 41 -9.98 8.43 -13.15
C SER A 41 -9.05 8.49 -14.35
N LYS A 42 -7.94 9.24 -14.26
CA LYS A 42 -6.94 9.32 -15.33
C LYS A 42 -6.28 7.97 -15.61
N PHE A 43 -6.04 7.17 -14.57
CA PHE A 43 -5.39 5.86 -14.70
C PHE A 43 -6.28 4.84 -15.41
N PHE A 44 -7.57 4.76 -15.05
CA PHE A 44 -8.48 3.78 -15.65
C PHE A 44 -9.05 4.20 -17.01
N ALA A 45 -9.08 5.51 -17.33
CA ALA A 45 -9.68 6.03 -18.57
C ALA A 45 -9.22 5.32 -19.87
N PRO A 46 -7.92 5.04 -20.11
CA PRO A 46 -7.48 4.37 -21.33
C PRO A 46 -7.96 2.92 -21.44
N SER A 47 -8.10 2.23 -20.29
CA SER A 47 -8.52 0.83 -20.23
C SER A 47 -10.04 0.64 -20.34
N LYS A 48 -10.83 1.72 -20.14
CA LYS A 48 -12.30 1.67 -20.06
C LYS A 48 -12.83 0.67 -19.03
N ILE A 49 -12.04 0.40 -18.00
CA ILE A 49 -12.43 -0.51 -16.91
C ILE A 49 -13.28 0.29 -15.94
N GLU A 50 -14.47 -0.22 -15.66
CA GLU A 50 -15.33 0.32 -14.61
C GLU A 50 -14.69 0.08 -13.25
N PHE A 51 -14.68 1.13 -12.43
CA PHE A 51 -14.14 1.09 -11.09
C PHE A 51 -15.04 1.86 -10.13
N GLN A 52 -14.98 1.49 -8.85
CA GLN A 52 -15.58 2.25 -7.77
C GLN A 52 -14.46 2.74 -6.84
N ASP A 53 -14.48 4.03 -6.52
CA ASP A 53 -13.54 4.67 -5.59
C ASP A 53 -14.37 5.16 -4.40
N LYS A 54 -14.23 4.49 -3.24
CA LYS A 54 -15.18 4.59 -2.13
C LYS A 54 -14.46 4.80 -0.81
N THR A 55 -15.17 5.42 0.12
CA THR A 55 -14.78 5.48 1.53
C THR A 55 -15.97 5.10 2.39
N ILE A 56 -15.77 4.16 3.31
CA ILE A 56 -16.79 3.68 4.24
C ILE A 56 -16.38 4.00 5.67
N ALA A 57 -17.35 4.33 6.52
CA ALA A 57 -17.13 4.44 7.96
C ALA A 57 -17.35 3.07 8.61
N PHE A 58 -16.45 2.67 9.50
CA PHE A 58 -16.51 1.41 10.23
C PHE A 58 -15.87 1.61 11.62
N GLU A 59 -16.59 1.25 12.69
CA GLU A 59 -16.09 1.29 14.09
C GLU A 59 -15.34 2.58 14.49
N GLY A 60 -15.82 3.74 14.03
CA GLY A 60 -15.24 5.05 14.37
C GLY A 60 -14.05 5.48 13.51
N TYR A 61 -13.65 4.68 12.51
CA TYR A 61 -12.62 5.03 11.53
C TYR A 61 -13.14 4.92 10.09
N LYS A 62 -12.41 5.49 9.13
CA LYS A 62 -12.72 5.46 7.70
C LYS A 62 -11.80 4.49 6.98
N ILE A 63 -12.37 3.73 6.04
CA ILE A 63 -11.63 2.88 5.12
C ILE A 63 -11.93 3.30 3.69
N HIS A 64 -10.89 3.79 3.02
CA HIS A 64 -10.87 4.00 1.58
C HIS A 64 -10.49 2.72 0.85
N TYR A 65 -11.14 2.47 -0.29
CA TYR A 65 -10.79 1.38 -1.19
C TYR A 65 -11.19 1.68 -2.64
N VAL A 66 -10.50 1.01 -3.57
CA VAL A 66 -10.86 0.94 -4.98
C VAL A 66 -11.25 -0.49 -5.34
N GLU A 67 -12.33 -0.62 -6.10
CA GLU A 67 -12.91 -1.89 -6.54
C GLU A 67 -13.06 -1.93 -8.05
N THR A 68 -12.72 -3.07 -8.67
CA THR A 68 -12.95 -3.38 -10.08
C THR A 68 -13.46 -4.82 -10.27
N GLY A 69 -14.03 -5.11 -11.44
CA GLY A 69 -14.49 -6.44 -11.80
C GLY A 69 -15.94 -6.74 -11.40
N ASN A 70 -16.40 -7.94 -11.73
CA ASN A 70 -17.80 -8.34 -11.56
C ASN A 70 -18.08 -8.72 -10.08
N ALA A 71 -19.11 -8.12 -9.47
CA ALA A 71 -19.46 -8.35 -8.07
C ALA A 71 -19.88 -9.80 -7.72
N GLN A 72 -20.24 -10.61 -8.72
CA GLN A 72 -20.60 -12.03 -8.57
C GLN A 72 -19.37 -12.96 -8.58
N ASN A 73 -18.19 -12.47 -9.00
CA ASN A 73 -16.96 -13.25 -8.99
C ASN A 73 -16.37 -13.36 -7.57
N PRO A 74 -15.55 -14.38 -7.29
CA PRO A 74 -14.75 -14.46 -6.07
C PRO A 74 -13.95 -13.17 -5.83
N THR A 75 -13.83 -12.76 -4.57
CA THR A 75 -13.12 -11.53 -4.21
C THR A 75 -11.64 -11.78 -4.02
N LEU A 76 -10.81 -11.10 -4.80
CA LEU A 76 -9.39 -10.95 -4.57
C LEU A 76 -9.12 -9.62 -3.85
N PHE A 77 -8.67 -9.71 -2.61
CA PHE A 77 -8.52 -8.58 -1.71
C PHE A 77 -7.04 -8.24 -1.49
N PHE A 78 -6.65 -7.00 -1.79
CA PHE A 78 -5.27 -6.53 -1.71
C PHE A 78 -5.03 -5.62 -0.52
N VAL A 79 -3.90 -5.84 0.16
CA VAL A 79 -3.45 -5.11 1.35
C VAL A 79 -2.04 -4.60 1.13
N HIS A 80 -1.83 -3.28 1.15
CA HIS A 80 -0.53 -2.67 0.82
C HIS A 80 0.49 -2.68 1.97
N GLY A 81 1.76 -2.41 1.66
CA GLY A 81 2.87 -2.28 2.62
C GLY A 81 2.95 -0.91 3.32
N SER A 82 4.10 -0.55 3.90
CA SER A 82 4.33 0.78 4.49
C SER A 82 5.61 1.42 3.95
N PRO A 83 5.61 2.73 3.65
CA PRO A 83 4.42 3.55 3.42
C PRO A 83 3.74 3.17 2.08
N GLY A 84 2.44 3.45 1.91
CA GLY A 84 1.74 3.14 0.67
C GLY A 84 0.23 3.40 0.75
N SER A 85 -0.47 3.08 -0.33
CA SER A 85 -1.93 3.14 -0.47
C SER A 85 -2.39 2.02 -1.43
N TRP A 86 -3.69 1.92 -1.70
CA TRP A 86 -4.33 0.96 -2.59
C TRP A 86 -3.64 0.88 -3.96
N ASN A 87 -3.07 2.00 -4.42
CA ASN A 87 -2.45 2.16 -5.72
C ASN A 87 -1.22 1.27 -5.92
N ALA A 88 -0.68 0.67 -4.85
CA ALA A 88 0.33 -0.39 -4.90
C ALA A 88 -0.12 -1.56 -5.79
N PHE A 89 -1.42 -1.78 -5.97
CA PHE A 89 -1.95 -2.88 -6.79
C PHE A 89 -2.73 -2.41 -8.03
N LYS A 90 -2.66 -1.12 -8.39
CA LYS A 90 -3.45 -0.56 -9.50
C LYS A 90 -3.28 -1.29 -10.83
N GLU A 91 -2.09 -1.83 -11.11
CA GLU A 91 -1.82 -2.60 -12.34
C GLU A 91 -2.60 -3.92 -12.37
N TYR A 92 -2.77 -4.57 -11.22
CA TYR A 92 -3.59 -5.78 -11.10
C TYR A 92 -5.08 -5.46 -11.29
N LEU A 93 -5.56 -4.33 -10.74
CA LEU A 93 -6.97 -3.93 -10.83
C LEU A 93 -7.45 -3.69 -12.28
N LYS A 94 -6.51 -3.50 -13.23
CA LYS A 94 -6.82 -3.38 -14.66
C LYS A 94 -6.48 -4.62 -15.49
N ASP A 95 -6.01 -5.71 -14.89
CA ASP A 95 -5.63 -6.91 -15.62
C ASP A 95 -6.87 -7.64 -16.14
N THR A 96 -7.00 -7.70 -17.46
CA THR A 96 -8.20 -8.28 -18.09
C THR A 96 -8.35 -9.78 -17.88
N LEU A 97 -7.27 -10.51 -17.61
CA LEU A 97 -7.37 -11.94 -17.27
C LEU A 97 -7.82 -12.13 -15.83
N LEU A 98 -7.29 -11.32 -14.89
CA LEU A 98 -7.74 -11.36 -13.51
C LEU A 98 -9.20 -10.88 -13.38
N LEU A 99 -9.60 -9.84 -14.10
CA LEU A 99 -10.98 -9.32 -14.09
C LEU A 99 -12.03 -10.33 -14.59
N LYS A 100 -11.64 -11.26 -15.48
CA LYS A 100 -12.53 -12.35 -15.88
C LYS A 100 -12.84 -13.30 -14.73
N LYS A 101 -11.93 -13.43 -13.76
CA LYS A 101 -11.99 -14.40 -12.68
C LYS A 101 -12.39 -13.80 -11.33
N TYR A 102 -12.02 -12.56 -11.07
CA TYR A 102 -12.12 -11.95 -9.75
C TYR A 102 -12.89 -10.64 -9.76
N ARG A 103 -13.62 -10.40 -8.67
CA ARG A 103 -13.88 -9.07 -8.14
C ARG A 103 -12.61 -8.65 -7.39
N MET A 104 -12.03 -7.50 -7.69
CA MET A 104 -10.79 -7.05 -7.04
C MET A 104 -11.06 -5.85 -6.16
N ILE A 105 -10.55 -5.88 -4.93
CA ILE A 105 -10.66 -4.79 -3.96
C ILE A 105 -9.26 -4.49 -3.43
N ALA A 106 -8.78 -3.25 -3.58
CA ALA A 106 -7.56 -2.77 -2.94
C ALA A 106 -7.91 -1.66 -1.96
N ILE A 107 -7.50 -1.82 -0.70
CA ILE A 107 -7.78 -0.86 0.37
C ILE A 107 -6.61 0.08 0.62
N ASP A 108 -6.89 1.24 1.18
CA ASP A 108 -5.95 1.98 2.02
C ASP A 108 -6.04 1.40 3.43
N ARG A 109 -4.94 0.86 3.96
CA ARG A 109 -4.88 0.36 5.34
C ARG A 109 -5.12 1.51 6.33
N PRO A 110 -5.71 1.24 7.51
CA PRO A 110 -5.88 2.24 8.56
C PRO A 110 -4.58 3.01 8.86
N GLY A 111 -4.67 4.34 8.92
CA GLY A 111 -3.52 5.23 9.13
C GLY A 111 -2.78 5.64 7.85
N PHE A 112 -3.21 5.15 6.67
CA PHE A 112 -2.58 5.41 5.38
C PHE A 112 -3.58 5.93 4.34
N GLY A 113 -3.06 6.53 3.26
CA GLY A 113 -3.88 6.99 2.13
C GLY A 113 -5.04 7.90 2.56
N TYR A 114 -6.26 7.56 2.17
CA TYR A 114 -7.49 8.23 2.58
C TYR A 114 -8.21 7.54 3.76
N SER A 115 -7.60 6.51 4.35
CA SER A 115 -8.06 5.83 5.57
C SER A 115 -7.42 6.43 6.83
N ASP A 116 -7.83 7.65 7.18
CA ASP A 116 -7.37 8.36 8.39
C ASP A 116 -5.82 8.49 8.50
N PHE A 117 -5.21 9.00 7.42
CA PHE A 117 -3.75 9.16 7.32
C PHE A 117 -3.12 9.83 8.54
N GLY A 118 -2.00 9.27 8.98
CA GLY A 118 -1.21 9.79 10.09
C GLY A 118 -1.54 9.12 11.43
N ASP A 119 -2.62 8.35 11.52
CA ASP A 119 -3.01 7.59 12.71
C ASP A 119 -2.75 6.07 12.55
N ALA A 120 -1.52 5.73 12.15
CA ALA A 120 -1.13 4.33 12.01
C ALA A 120 -0.76 3.71 13.37
N GLN A 121 -1.33 2.54 13.67
CA GLN A 121 -1.01 1.83 14.91
C GLN A 121 0.46 1.39 14.98
N ASN A 122 0.97 1.25 16.20
CA ASN A 122 2.32 0.76 16.44
C ASN A 122 2.56 -0.62 15.80
N LEU A 123 3.73 -0.79 15.16
CA LEU A 123 4.09 -2.02 14.45
C LEU A 123 4.08 -3.27 15.34
N ARG A 124 4.49 -3.15 16.62
CA ARG A 124 4.47 -4.27 17.57
C ARG A 124 3.04 -4.76 17.79
N VAL A 125 2.11 -3.83 18.05
CA VAL A 125 0.69 -4.14 18.26
C VAL A 125 0.10 -4.82 17.02
N GLN A 126 0.37 -4.27 15.83
CA GLN A 126 -0.08 -4.88 14.57
C GLN A 126 0.48 -6.31 14.41
N SER A 127 1.79 -6.50 14.63
CA SER A 127 2.43 -7.80 14.48
C SER A 127 1.88 -8.87 15.44
N GLN A 128 1.58 -8.50 16.68
CA GLN A 128 1.00 -9.41 17.68
C GLN A 128 -0.41 -9.83 17.26
N ARG A 129 -1.26 -8.87 16.87
CA ARG A 129 -2.62 -9.17 16.41
C ARG A 129 -2.63 -10.05 15.17
N ILE A 130 -1.78 -9.75 14.18
CA ILE A 130 -1.63 -10.57 12.98
C ILE A 130 -1.13 -11.97 13.33
N SER A 131 -0.15 -12.10 14.23
CA SER A 131 0.37 -13.41 14.65
C SER A 131 -0.69 -14.29 15.31
N GLU A 132 -1.69 -13.72 15.98
CA GLU A 132 -2.81 -14.49 16.53
C GLU A 132 -3.87 -14.78 15.46
N PHE A 133 -4.16 -13.81 14.59
CA PHE A 133 -5.10 -13.98 13.48
C PHE A 133 -4.68 -15.08 12.50
N ILE A 134 -3.40 -15.13 12.09
CA ILE A 134 -2.94 -16.11 11.10
C ILE A 134 -3.09 -17.56 11.57
N LYS A 135 -3.11 -17.80 12.88
CA LYS A 135 -3.42 -19.13 13.44
C LYS A 135 -4.88 -19.54 13.20
N LYS A 136 -5.77 -18.61 12.88
CA LYS A 136 -7.19 -18.88 12.59
C LYS A 136 -7.46 -19.14 11.11
N ILE A 137 -6.45 -18.97 10.25
CA ILE A 137 -6.57 -19.22 8.82
C ILE A 137 -6.61 -20.73 8.58
N THR A 138 -7.65 -21.18 7.87
CA THR A 138 -7.88 -22.60 7.53
C THR A 138 -7.92 -22.87 6.04
N CYS A 139 -7.75 -21.85 5.20
CA CYS A 139 -7.68 -22.02 3.75
C CYS A 139 -6.27 -22.40 3.28
N ASP A 140 -6.13 -22.65 1.98
CA ASP A 140 -4.84 -22.83 1.32
C ASP A 140 -4.07 -21.50 1.32
N VAL A 141 -2.78 -21.54 1.70
CA VAL A 141 -1.92 -20.35 1.83
C VAL A 141 -0.75 -20.46 0.88
N THR A 142 -0.52 -19.43 0.07
CA THR A 142 0.70 -19.32 -0.76
C THR A 142 1.57 -18.16 -0.27
N ILE A 143 2.82 -18.46 0.03
CA ILE A 143 3.84 -17.48 0.45
C ILE A 143 4.78 -17.24 -0.73
N ILE A 144 4.88 -16.00 -1.22
CA ILE A 144 5.80 -15.65 -2.31
C ILE A 144 6.87 -14.71 -1.77
N HIS A 145 8.15 -15.09 -1.88
CA HIS A 145 9.24 -14.28 -1.32
C HIS A 145 10.54 -14.33 -2.13
N GLY A 146 11.34 -13.27 -2.00
CA GLY A 146 12.58 -13.04 -2.75
C GLY A 146 13.81 -13.29 -1.91
N THR A 147 14.82 -13.96 -2.45
CA THR A 147 16.01 -14.34 -1.67
C THR A 147 16.98 -13.18 -1.38
N LYS A 148 16.71 -11.98 -1.91
CA LYS A 148 17.52 -10.76 -1.72
C LYS A 148 16.65 -9.59 -1.23
N ASP A 149 15.55 -9.90 -0.54
CA ASP A 149 14.79 -8.90 0.20
C ASP A 149 15.63 -8.39 1.38
N VAL A 150 15.98 -7.10 1.33
CA VAL A 150 16.80 -6.42 2.34
C VAL A 150 15.95 -5.82 3.47
N LEU A 151 14.63 -5.74 3.29
CA LEU A 151 13.70 -5.21 4.29
C LEU A 151 13.12 -6.32 5.15
N VAL A 152 12.82 -7.46 4.55
CA VAL A 152 12.29 -8.64 5.23
C VAL A 152 13.16 -9.86 4.89
N PRO A 153 13.93 -10.41 5.84
CA PRO A 153 14.81 -11.54 5.58
C PRO A 153 14.06 -12.76 5.03
N TYR A 154 14.63 -13.43 4.03
CA TYR A 154 14.05 -14.63 3.43
C TYR A 154 13.77 -15.76 4.43
N SER A 155 14.52 -15.82 5.55
CA SER A 155 14.25 -16.75 6.66
C SER A 155 12.84 -16.62 7.24
N ASN A 156 12.16 -15.50 7.01
CA ASN A 156 10.78 -15.33 7.44
C ASN A 156 9.80 -16.25 6.73
N VAL A 157 10.13 -16.82 5.56
CA VAL A 157 9.30 -17.86 4.92
C VAL A 157 9.13 -19.05 5.86
N ALA A 158 10.24 -19.56 6.42
CA ALA A 158 10.21 -20.67 7.38
C ALA A 158 9.48 -20.29 8.68
N PHE A 159 9.62 -19.04 9.13
CA PHE A 159 8.83 -18.54 10.27
C PHE A 159 7.33 -18.57 9.97
N MET A 160 6.90 -18.06 8.81
CA MET A 160 5.49 -18.00 8.41
C MET A 160 4.90 -19.40 8.26
N GLN A 161 5.61 -20.32 7.61
CA GLN A 161 5.20 -21.73 7.50
C GLN A 161 4.92 -22.37 8.86
N LYS A 162 5.72 -22.04 9.89
CA LYS A 162 5.51 -22.53 11.26
C LYS A 162 4.34 -21.85 11.99
N LYS A 163 3.92 -20.65 11.57
CA LYS A 163 2.89 -19.86 12.26
C LYS A 163 1.47 -20.06 11.72
N PHE A 164 1.32 -20.45 10.46
CA PHE A 164 0.02 -20.85 9.89
C PHE A 164 -0.38 -22.26 10.35
N THR A 165 -0.58 -22.45 11.65
CA THR A 165 -0.74 -23.77 12.27
C THR A 165 -2.00 -24.52 11.85
N ASN A 166 -3.03 -23.81 11.38
CA ASN A 166 -4.32 -24.39 11.01
C ASN A 166 -4.63 -24.27 9.51
N ALA A 167 -3.70 -23.76 8.70
CA ALA A 167 -3.91 -23.65 7.26
C ALA A 167 -4.08 -25.04 6.64
N LYS A 168 -5.01 -25.18 5.69
CA LYS A 168 -5.26 -26.46 5.02
C LYS A 168 -4.03 -26.96 4.25
N SER A 169 -3.33 -26.03 3.61
CA SER A 169 -2.03 -26.27 2.97
C SER A 169 -1.21 -24.98 2.98
N ILE A 170 0.12 -25.12 2.88
CA ILE A 170 1.04 -23.98 2.77
C ILE A 170 2.03 -24.26 1.65
N ASP A 171 1.93 -23.50 0.58
CA ASP A 171 2.91 -23.48 -0.51
C ASP A 171 3.83 -22.27 -0.39
N SER A 172 5.07 -22.43 -0.82
CA SER A 172 6.03 -21.33 -0.88
C SER A 172 6.69 -21.22 -2.25
N ILE A 173 6.61 -20.03 -2.85
CA ILE A 173 7.25 -19.70 -4.12
C ILE A 173 8.44 -18.79 -3.84
N THR A 174 9.63 -19.28 -4.14
CA THR A 174 10.88 -18.56 -3.90
C THR A 174 11.43 -17.99 -5.20
N ILE A 175 11.61 -16.68 -5.24
CA ILE A 175 12.16 -15.99 -6.40
C ILE A 175 13.62 -15.64 -6.13
N LYS A 176 14.53 -16.36 -6.79
CA LYS A 176 15.97 -16.17 -6.64
C LYS A 176 16.36 -14.75 -7.05
N LYS A 177 17.19 -14.11 -6.23
CA LYS A 177 17.72 -12.74 -6.44
C LYS A 177 16.68 -11.61 -6.40
N ALA A 178 15.39 -11.90 -6.19
CA ALA A 178 14.36 -10.87 -6.07
C ALA A 178 14.47 -10.09 -4.75
N ASN A 179 14.15 -8.80 -4.83
CA ASN A 179 14.12 -7.86 -3.70
C ASN A 179 12.72 -7.79 -3.08
N HIS A 180 12.44 -6.76 -2.27
CA HIS A 180 11.16 -6.56 -1.58
C HIS A 180 9.97 -6.27 -2.52
N PHE A 181 10.23 -5.72 -3.71
CA PHE A 181 9.22 -5.13 -4.59
C PHE A 181 8.65 -6.14 -5.59
N ILE A 182 8.44 -7.37 -5.14
CA ILE A 182 8.00 -8.50 -5.95
C ILE A 182 6.67 -8.24 -6.69
N PRO A 183 5.63 -7.65 -6.06
CA PRO A 183 4.37 -7.38 -6.76
C PRO A 183 4.53 -6.47 -8.00
N TRP A 184 5.63 -5.74 -8.12
CA TRP A 184 5.86 -4.84 -9.26
C TRP A 184 6.92 -5.40 -10.21
N SER A 185 8.05 -5.85 -9.64
CA SER A 185 9.19 -6.35 -10.42
C SER A 185 8.98 -7.74 -11.01
N HIS A 186 8.07 -8.54 -10.43
CA HIS A 186 7.78 -9.91 -10.86
C HIS A 186 6.27 -10.09 -11.09
N TYR A 187 5.65 -9.06 -11.67
CA TYR A 187 4.21 -8.98 -11.93
C TYR A 187 3.64 -10.28 -12.53
N GLU A 188 4.24 -10.79 -13.61
CA GLU A 188 3.76 -11.98 -14.30
C GLU A 188 3.78 -13.25 -13.43
N ILE A 189 4.78 -13.39 -12.54
CA ILE A 189 4.82 -14.52 -11.61
C ILE A 189 3.62 -14.46 -10.67
N ILE A 190 3.37 -13.29 -10.06
CA ILE A 190 2.25 -13.11 -9.14
C ILE A 190 0.91 -13.28 -9.87
N ARG A 191 0.76 -12.66 -11.04
CA ARG A 191 -0.43 -12.78 -11.88
C ARG A 191 -0.76 -14.23 -12.22
N ASN A 192 0.24 -15.01 -12.64
CA ASN A 192 0.06 -16.42 -12.97
C ASN A 192 -0.33 -17.25 -11.74
N VAL A 193 0.26 -16.97 -10.57
CA VAL A 193 -0.16 -17.64 -9.33
C VAL A 193 -1.64 -17.35 -9.04
N LEU A 194 -2.04 -16.08 -9.08
CA LEU A 194 -3.44 -15.67 -8.87
C LEU A 194 -4.39 -16.33 -9.87
N LEU A 195 -4.02 -16.40 -11.16
CA LEU A 195 -4.84 -17.07 -12.18
C LEU A 195 -5.01 -18.57 -11.93
N ASN A 196 -4.08 -19.22 -11.23
CA ASN A 196 -4.10 -20.66 -10.96
C ASN A 196 -4.66 -21.03 -9.57
N MET A 197 -4.98 -20.07 -8.71
CA MET A 197 -5.64 -20.36 -7.42
C MET A 197 -7.05 -20.94 -7.66
N GLN A 198 -7.40 -22.04 -6.99
CA GLN A 198 -8.71 -22.69 -7.14
C GLN A 198 -9.81 -21.98 -6.34
#